data_AF-A0A8I2BXC6-F1
#
_entry.id   AF-A0A8I2BXC6-F1
#
_cell.length_a   1.000
_cell.length_b   1.000
_cell.length_c   1.000
_cell.angle_alpha   90.00
_cell.angle_beta   90.00
_cell.angle_gamma   90.00
#
_symmetry.space_group_name_H-M   'P 1'
#
loop_
_entity.id
_entity.type
_entity.pdbx_description
1 polymer ?
#
loop_
_entity_poly.entity_id
_entity_poly.type
_entity_poly.pdbx_seq_one_letter_code
_entity_poly.pdbx_strand_id
1 'polypeptide(L)'
;MTIPQMLEQIGKDYEGLDVIDGATGGEQIGRLAIQYQETDWAFLRRIASRYHTSLMPVARFDSPKFYFGIEDSPAQVVLDHTRYTVRKQMLPFRYFQENEQAMVTENDFILYEVETDEVLDLGAQMAFQGHSLYVVEAYTEKGCCGINMCLPRTKAYGKKATIRKSWREPL
;
A
#
# COMPACT_ATOMS: atom_id res chain seq x y z
N MET A 1 -4.16 15.65 -21.15
CA MET A 1 -3.53 14.40 -20.68
C MET A 1 -4.08 14.10 -19.30
N THR A 2 -4.74 12.94 -19.14
CA THR A 2 -5.20 12.43 -17.85
C THR A 2 -4.08 11.65 -17.15
N ILE A 3 -4.24 11.36 -15.85
CA ILE A 3 -3.28 10.56 -15.09
C ILE A 3 -3.13 9.14 -15.70
N PRO A 4 -4.21 8.40 -16.02
CA PRO A 4 -4.09 7.11 -16.71
C PRO A 4 -3.34 7.19 -18.03
N GLN A 5 -3.60 8.21 -18.85
CA GLN A 5 -2.89 8.40 -20.12
C GLN A 5 -1.38 8.66 -19.94
N MET A 6 -1.01 9.39 -18.88
CA MET A 6 0.39 9.61 -18.55
C MET A 6 1.08 8.31 -18.12
N LEU A 7 0.39 7.51 -17.31
CA LEU A 7 0.88 6.21 -16.84
C LEU A 7 1.06 5.22 -18.00
N GLU A 8 0.10 5.17 -18.91
CA GLU A 8 0.22 4.40 -20.16
C GLU A 8 1.39 4.87 -21.03
N GLN A 9 1.62 6.18 -21.11
CA GLN A 9 2.73 6.72 -21.90
C GLN A 9 4.09 6.29 -21.34
N ILE A 10 4.27 6.33 -20.02
CA ILE A 10 5.49 5.83 -19.37
C ILE A 10 5.59 4.31 -19.52
N GLY A 11 4.47 3.60 -19.44
CA GLY A 11 4.44 2.14 -19.54
C GLY A 11 4.81 1.59 -20.92
N LYS A 12 4.74 2.39 -21.99
CA LYS A 12 5.18 1.94 -23.33
C LYS A 12 6.65 1.58 -23.42
N ASP A 13 7.48 2.17 -22.56
CA ASP A 13 8.92 1.91 -22.52
C ASP A 13 9.25 0.60 -21.76
N TYR A 14 8.25 0.00 -21.09
CA TYR A 14 8.41 -1.19 -20.27
C TYR A 14 7.44 -2.29 -20.71
N GLU A 15 7.97 -3.36 -21.32
CA GLU A 15 7.15 -4.47 -21.80
C GLU A 15 6.40 -5.17 -20.66
N GLY A 16 5.07 -5.32 -20.83
CA GLY A 16 4.21 -5.97 -19.85
C GLY A 16 3.88 -5.14 -18.60
N LEU A 17 4.28 -3.86 -18.56
CA LEU A 17 3.89 -2.95 -17.47
C LEU A 17 2.40 -2.65 -17.56
N ASP A 18 1.71 -2.87 -16.45
CA ASP A 18 0.30 -2.56 -16.33
C ASP A 18 0.05 -1.76 -15.04
N VAL A 19 -0.79 -0.73 -15.17
CA VAL A 19 -1.01 0.23 -14.10
C VAL A 19 -2.49 0.34 -13.81
N ILE A 20 -2.86 0.00 -12.59
CA ILE A 20 -4.25 0.03 -12.15
C ILE A 20 -4.48 1.33 -11.37
N ASP A 21 -5.31 2.22 -11.91
CA ASP A 21 -5.70 3.46 -11.23
C ASP A 21 -6.82 3.19 -10.22
N GLY A 22 -6.48 3.19 -8.93
CA GLY A 22 -7.44 3.02 -7.83
C GLY A 22 -7.84 4.32 -7.14
N ALA A 23 -7.18 5.45 -7.45
CA ALA A 23 -7.31 6.69 -6.67
C ALA A 23 -7.81 7.90 -7.45
N THR A 24 -7.49 8.00 -8.75
CA THR A 24 -7.69 9.22 -9.53
C THR A 24 -8.96 9.19 -10.37
N GLY A 25 -9.55 8.02 -10.63
CA GLY A 25 -10.82 7.91 -11.37
C GLY A 25 -10.80 8.60 -12.74
N GLY A 26 -9.62 8.70 -13.37
CA GLY A 26 -9.46 9.41 -14.64
C GLY A 26 -9.27 10.93 -14.56
N GLU A 27 -8.90 11.47 -13.40
CA GLU A 27 -8.66 12.91 -13.23
C GLU A 27 -7.58 13.45 -14.20
N GLN A 28 -7.73 14.73 -14.55
CA GLN A 28 -6.69 15.45 -15.29
C GLN A 28 -5.54 15.83 -14.36
N ILE A 29 -4.32 15.86 -14.90
CA ILE A 29 -3.12 16.25 -14.14
C ILE A 29 -3.28 17.68 -13.55
N GLY A 30 -4.07 18.54 -14.21
CA GLY A 30 -4.49 19.87 -13.73
C GLY A 30 -3.37 20.91 -13.64
N ARG A 31 -2.11 20.50 -13.60
CA ARG A 31 -0.91 21.32 -13.49
C ARG A 31 0.20 20.80 -14.38
N LEU A 32 1.14 21.67 -14.71
CA LEU A 32 2.34 21.27 -15.46
C LEU A 32 3.14 20.22 -14.68
N ALA A 33 3.40 19.09 -15.32
CA ALA A 33 4.24 18.01 -14.82
C ALA A 33 5.40 17.81 -15.80
N ILE A 34 6.61 18.18 -15.38
CA ILE A 34 7.84 18.00 -16.16
C ILE A 34 8.72 17.00 -15.41
N GLN A 35 9.26 16.02 -16.12
CA GLN A 35 10.29 15.13 -15.61
C GLN A 35 11.67 15.76 -15.84
N TYR A 36 12.37 16.14 -14.78
CA TYR A 36 13.68 16.82 -14.88
C TYR A 36 14.74 16.09 -14.05
N GLN A 37 15.71 15.47 -14.74
CA GLN A 37 16.80 14.68 -14.12
C GLN A 37 16.32 13.67 -13.05
N GLU A 38 15.10 13.15 -13.21
CA GLU A 38 14.51 12.18 -12.29
C GLU A 38 14.14 10.92 -13.06
N THR A 39 14.22 9.76 -12.39
CA THR A 39 13.77 8.49 -12.96
C THR A 39 12.24 8.43 -13.04
N ASP A 40 11.69 7.57 -13.89
CA ASP A 40 10.25 7.38 -13.99
C ASP A 40 9.63 7.05 -12.63
N TRP A 41 10.29 6.19 -11.85
CA TRP A 41 9.86 5.88 -10.48
C TRP A 41 9.86 7.11 -9.54
N ALA A 42 10.88 7.97 -9.63
CA ALA A 42 10.91 9.20 -8.83
C ALA A 42 9.79 10.16 -9.25
N PHE A 43 9.55 10.28 -10.56
CA PHE A 43 8.44 11.06 -11.10
C PHE A 43 7.09 10.55 -10.63
N LEU A 44 6.84 9.24 -10.73
CA LEU A 44 5.60 8.61 -10.29
C LEU A 44 5.36 8.82 -8.79
N ARG A 45 6.38 8.65 -7.94
CA ARG A 45 6.27 8.94 -6.50
C ARG A 45 5.92 10.40 -6.23
N ARG A 46 6.51 11.32 -6.98
CA ARG A 46 6.22 12.76 -6.87
C ARG A 46 4.78 13.07 -7.27
N ILE A 47 4.26 12.46 -8.33
CA ILE A 47 2.86 12.61 -8.73
C ILE A 47 1.94 11.99 -7.69
N ALA A 48 2.20 10.77 -7.22
CA ALA A 48 1.42 10.12 -6.17
C ALA A 48 1.34 10.98 -4.89
N SER A 49 2.45 11.59 -4.49
CA SER A 49 2.50 12.50 -3.33
C SER A 49 1.58 13.73 -3.48
N ARG A 50 1.41 14.25 -4.70
CA ARG A 50 0.51 15.40 -4.97
C ARG A 50 -0.96 15.03 -4.77
N TYR A 51 -1.33 13.80 -5.09
CA TYR A 51 -2.69 13.28 -4.92
C TYR A 51 -2.91 12.65 -3.55
N HIS A 52 -1.96 12.81 -2.62
CA HIS A 52 -1.98 12.14 -1.32
C HIS A 52 -2.26 10.64 -1.48
N THR A 53 -1.59 10.00 -2.43
CA THR A 53 -1.73 8.58 -2.73
C THR A 53 -0.37 7.91 -2.80
N SER A 54 -0.36 6.59 -2.85
CA SER A 54 0.85 5.76 -2.81
C SER A 54 0.92 4.86 -4.04
N LEU A 55 2.12 4.34 -4.31
CA LEU A 55 2.32 3.32 -5.35
C LEU A 55 2.53 1.98 -4.66
N MET A 56 1.73 0.97 -5.02
CA MET A 56 1.83 -0.36 -4.43
C MET A 56 2.13 -1.40 -5.51
N PRO A 57 3.24 -2.16 -5.42
CA PRO A 57 3.53 -3.22 -6.36
C PRO A 57 2.60 -4.42 -6.16
N VAL A 58 2.26 -5.10 -7.25
CA VAL A 58 1.50 -6.36 -7.22
C VAL A 58 2.46 -7.51 -7.46
N ALA A 59 2.56 -8.42 -6.48
CA ALA A 59 3.52 -9.53 -6.52
C ALA A 59 2.92 -10.80 -7.17
N ARG A 60 1.61 -10.83 -7.40
CA ARG A 60 0.89 -12.00 -7.91
C ARG A 60 1.13 -12.30 -9.40
N PHE A 61 1.54 -11.31 -10.18
CA PHE A 61 1.65 -11.42 -11.63
C PHE A 61 3.10 -11.58 -12.09
N ASP A 62 3.30 -12.37 -13.14
CA ASP A 62 4.61 -12.56 -13.78
C ASP A 62 5.10 -11.30 -14.50
N SER A 63 4.20 -10.37 -14.80
CA SER A 63 4.52 -9.06 -15.39
C SER A 63 4.54 -7.97 -14.31
N PRO A 64 5.37 -6.92 -14.47
CA PRO A 64 5.43 -5.84 -13.50
C PRO A 64 4.09 -5.10 -13.49
N LYS A 65 3.37 -5.16 -12.37
CA LYS A 65 2.14 -4.40 -12.17
C LYS A 65 2.21 -3.58 -10.89
N PHE A 66 1.60 -2.41 -10.91
CA PHE A 66 1.44 -1.60 -9.69
C PHE A 66 0.10 -0.87 -9.66
N TYR A 67 -0.38 -0.66 -8.44
CA TYR A 67 -1.53 0.17 -8.15
C TYR A 67 -1.12 1.62 -7.95
N PHE A 68 -1.84 2.53 -8.59
CA PHE A 68 -1.82 3.95 -8.27
C PHE A 68 -2.91 4.23 -7.21
N GLY A 69 -2.51 4.14 -5.96
CA GLY A 69 -3.36 4.26 -4.78
C GLY A 69 -3.86 2.95 -4.20
N ILE A 70 -4.84 3.07 -3.32
CA ILE A 70 -5.50 1.93 -2.67
C ILE A 70 -6.82 1.74 -3.40
N GLU A 71 -6.96 0.61 -4.08
CA GLU A 71 -8.24 0.19 -4.65
C GLU A 71 -9.14 -0.33 -3.52
N ASP A 72 -10.38 0.17 -3.46
CA ASP A 72 -11.42 -0.34 -2.55
C ASP A 72 -12.02 -1.63 -3.13
N SER A 73 -11.20 -2.68 -3.19
CA SER A 73 -11.67 -4.01 -3.57
C SER A 73 -12.39 -4.66 -2.37
N PRO A 74 -13.55 -5.30 -2.58
CA PRO A 74 -14.30 -5.91 -1.48
C PRO A 74 -13.46 -6.94 -0.74
N ALA A 75 -13.69 -7.08 0.57
CA ALA A 75 -13.02 -8.06 1.42
C ALA A 75 -13.23 -9.49 0.88
N GLN A 76 -12.24 -10.01 0.16
CA GLN A 76 -12.31 -11.36 -0.44
C GLN A 76 -11.89 -12.45 0.54
N VAL A 77 -11.15 -12.10 1.59
CA VAL A 77 -10.52 -13.06 2.50
C VAL A 77 -11.04 -12.87 3.92
N VAL A 78 -11.53 -13.96 4.51
CA VAL A 78 -11.96 -14.04 5.91
C VAL A 78 -11.01 -14.96 6.65
N LEU A 79 -10.31 -14.45 7.66
CA LEU A 79 -9.42 -15.22 8.50
C LEU A 79 -10.02 -15.34 9.91
N ASP A 80 -10.52 -16.53 10.26
CA ASP A 80 -11.19 -16.75 11.56
C ASP A 80 -10.34 -17.53 12.58
N HIS A 81 -9.32 -18.29 12.14
CA HIS A 81 -8.65 -19.28 12.99
C HIS A 81 -7.11 -19.30 12.91
N THR A 82 -6.50 -18.13 12.73
CA THR A 82 -5.04 -18.02 12.61
C THR A 82 -4.40 -17.52 13.90
N ARG A 83 -3.20 -18.00 14.22
CA ARG A 83 -2.40 -17.43 15.31
C ARG A 83 -2.04 -15.99 14.95
N TYR A 84 -2.28 -15.08 15.88
CA TYR A 84 -2.02 -13.67 15.66
C TYR A 84 -1.41 -12.99 16.87
N THR A 85 -0.63 -11.96 16.61
CA THR A 85 -0.09 -11.06 17.62
C THR A 85 -0.64 -9.66 17.38
N VAL A 86 -1.11 -9.00 18.44
CA VAL A 86 -1.54 -7.61 18.37
C VAL A 86 -0.44 -6.71 18.90
N ARG A 87 -0.06 -5.71 18.11
CA ARG A 87 0.93 -4.70 18.51
C ARG A 87 0.34 -3.31 18.37
N LYS A 88 0.66 -2.43 19.31
CA LYS A 88 0.24 -1.02 19.28
C LYS A 88 1.46 -0.13 19.12
N GLN A 89 1.48 0.68 18.05
CA GLN A 89 2.62 1.54 17.75
C GLN A 89 2.42 2.95 18.32
N MET A 90 3.02 3.22 19.49
CA MET A 90 2.87 4.51 20.17
C MET A 90 3.72 5.64 19.56
N LEU A 91 4.88 5.31 18.99
CA LEU A 91 5.79 6.32 18.40
C LEU A 91 5.15 7.04 17.20
N PRO A 92 4.68 6.29 16.18
CA PRO A 92 3.76 6.79 15.16
C PRO A 92 2.63 7.68 15.66
N PHE A 93 1.88 7.22 16.66
CA PHE A 93 0.73 7.94 17.20
C PHE A 93 1.12 9.34 17.68
N ARG A 94 2.19 9.45 18.48
CA ARG A 94 2.68 10.76 18.96
C ARG A 94 3.12 11.65 17.82
N TYR A 95 3.85 11.10 16.84
CA TYR A 95 4.30 11.88 15.69
C TYR A 95 3.12 12.51 14.94
N PHE A 96 2.06 11.75 14.67
CA PHE A 96 0.88 12.26 14.00
C PHE A 96 0.12 13.26 14.87
N GLN A 97 -0.04 13.00 16.18
CA GLN A 97 -0.69 13.93 17.11
C GLN A 97 0.02 15.29 17.21
N GLU A 98 1.35 15.29 17.16
CA GLU A 98 2.18 16.50 17.32
C GLU A 98 2.38 17.26 16.01
N ASN A 99 2.44 16.58 14.86
CA ASN A 99 2.83 17.18 13.57
C ASN A 99 1.67 17.33 12.59
N GLU A 100 0.62 16.51 12.68
CA GLU A 100 -0.50 16.51 11.75
C GLU A 100 -1.80 16.81 12.53
N GLN A 101 -2.61 17.79 12.09
CA GLN A 101 -3.93 18.06 12.67
C GLN A 101 -4.98 16.98 12.31
N ALA A 102 -4.55 15.73 12.18
CA ALA A 102 -5.45 14.62 11.89
C ALA A 102 -6.09 14.16 13.21
N MET A 103 -7.42 13.97 13.20
CA MET A 103 -8.15 13.34 14.32
C MET A 103 -7.83 11.83 14.38
N VAL A 104 -6.63 11.50 14.82
CA VAL A 104 -6.17 10.11 14.97
C VAL A 104 -6.37 9.64 16.41
N THR A 105 -6.87 8.43 16.57
CA THR A 105 -7.05 7.78 17.87
C THR A 105 -5.97 6.72 18.05
N GLU A 106 -5.63 6.39 19.29
CA GLU A 106 -4.70 5.32 19.60
C GLU A 106 -5.06 3.96 18.96
N ASN A 107 -6.36 3.70 18.75
CA ASN A 107 -6.85 2.48 18.10
C ASN A 107 -6.44 2.38 16.64
N ASP A 108 -6.20 3.51 15.98
CA ASP A 108 -5.74 3.54 14.59
C ASP A 108 -4.33 2.90 14.49
N PHE A 109 -3.53 2.93 15.55
CA PHE A 109 -2.16 2.41 15.54
C PHE A 109 -2.04 0.97 16.05
N ILE A 110 -3.15 0.23 16.01
CA ILE A 110 -3.19 -1.20 16.31
C ILE A 110 -2.90 -1.97 15.02
N LEU A 111 -1.87 -2.82 15.09
CA LEU A 111 -1.46 -3.72 14.03
C LEU A 111 -1.72 -5.17 14.45
N TYR A 112 -2.26 -5.95 13.52
CA TYR A 112 -2.45 -7.39 13.66
C TYR A 112 -1.41 -8.10 12.81
N GLU A 113 -0.51 -8.82 13.44
CA GLU A 113 0.49 -9.68 12.81
C GLU A 113 -0.08 -11.09 12.75
N VAL A 114 -0.23 -11.63 11.55
CA VAL A 114 -0.86 -12.95 11.30
C VAL A 114 0.03 -13.75 10.37
N GLU A 115 0.18 -15.04 10.63
CA GLU A 115 0.93 -15.97 9.78
C GLU A 115 -0.04 -16.81 8.96
N THR A 116 -0.08 -16.61 7.64
CA THR A 116 -0.95 -17.33 6.70
C THR A 116 -0.16 -18.04 5.62
N ASP A 117 -0.69 -19.14 5.09
CA ASP A 117 -0.10 -19.81 3.92
C ASP A 117 -0.57 -19.15 2.60
N GLU A 118 -1.57 -18.28 2.67
CA GLU A 118 -2.07 -17.52 1.52
C GLU A 118 -1.19 -16.29 1.24
N VAL A 119 -0.90 -16.07 -0.05
CA VAL A 119 -0.22 -14.86 -0.52
C VAL A 119 -1.26 -13.76 -0.71
N LEU A 120 -1.14 -12.71 0.09
CA LEU A 120 -2.03 -11.54 0.05
C LEU A 120 -1.32 -10.35 -0.57
N ASP A 121 -2.06 -9.58 -1.37
CA ASP A 121 -1.55 -8.35 -1.98
C ASP A 121 -1.61 -7.18 -0.99
N LEU A 122 -0.65 -6.27 -1.11
CA LEU A 122 -0.61 -5.04 -0.33
C LEU A 122 -1.83 -4.17 -0.63
N GLY A 123 -2.45 -3.60 0.41
CA GLY A 123 -3.65 -2.79 0.27
C GLY A 123 -4.95 -3.59 0.10
N ALA A 124 -4.90 -4.92 0.05
CA ALA A 124 -6.10 -5.75 0.02
C ALA A 124 -6.92 -5.54 1.30
N GLN A 125 -8.24 -5.38 1.13
CA GLN A 125 -9.19 -5.37 2.23
C GLN A 125 -9.52 -6.81 2.65
N MET A 126 -9.68 -7.04 3.95
CA MET A 126 -10.06 -8.33 4.49
C MET A 126 -10.88 -8.22 5.77
N ALA A 127 -11.58 -9.29 6.13
CA ALA A 127 -12.31 -9.38 7.39
C ALA A 127 -11.57 -10.30 8.36
N PHE A 128 -11.25 -9.79 9.55
CA PHE A 128 -10.57 -10.52 10.61
C PHE A 128 -11.28 -10.24 11.94
N GLN A 129 -11.75 -11.29 12.62
CA GLN A 129 -12.42 -11.17 13.93
C GLN A 129 -13.60 -10.17 13.93
N GLY A 130 -14.36 -10.10 12.82
CA GLY A 130 -15.46 -9.14 12.65
C GLY A 130 -15.03 -7.69 12.38
N HIS A 131 -13.73 -7.43 12.25
CA HIS A 131 -13.19 -6.13 11.83
C HIS A 131 -12.77 -6.16 10.37
N SER A 132 -13.07 -5.09 9.63
CA SER A 132 -12.49 -4.90 8.30
C SER A 132 -11.09 -4.29 8.45
N LEU A 133 -10.07 -4.96 7.91
CA LEU A 133 -8.66 -4.55 7.97
C LEU A 133 -8.06 -4.45 6.56
N TYR A 134 -6.90 -3.82 6.46
CA TYR A 134 -6.08 -3.71 5.25
C TYR A 134 -4.70 -4.29 5.49
N VAL A 135 -4.15 -4.98 4.48
CA VAL A 135 -2.77 -5.48 4.51
C VAL A 135 -1.80 -4.32 4.27
N VAL A 136 -0.93 -4.02 5.24
CA VAL A 136 0.06 -2.93 5.17
C VAL A 136 1.44 -3.45 4.82
N GLU A 137 1.79 -4.61 5.37
CA GLU A 137 3.07 -5.26 5.13
C GLU A 137 2.84 -6.75 4.94
N ALA A 138 3.59 -7.34 4.03
CA ALA A 138 3.63 -8.78 3.80
C ALA A 138 5.09 -9.20 3.68
N TYR A 139 5.45 -10.28 4.36
CA TYR A 139 6.77 -10.90 4.30
C TYR A 139 6.60 -12.42 4.21
N THR A 140 7.58 -13.10 3.65
CA THR A 140 7.56 -14.56 3.53
C THR A 140 8.74 -15.12 4.30
N GLU A 141 8.48 -15.96 5.30
CA GLU A 141 9.50 -16.68 6.04
C GLU A 141 9.26 -18.19 5.90
N LYS A 142 10.24 -18.92 5.36
CA LYS A 142 10.27 -20.40 5.29
C LYS A 142 9.01 -21.05 4.67
N GLY A 143 8.37 -20.38 3.72
CA GLY A 143 7.18 -20.91 3.01
C GLY A 143 5.83 -20.48 3.62
N CYS A 144 5.82 -19.83 4.78
CA CYS A 144 4.63 -19.18 5.34
C CYS A 144 4.70 -17.66 5.09
N CYS A 145 3.57 -17.03 4.77
CA CYS A 145 3.45 -15.58 4.60
C CYS A 145 3.04 -14.93 5.92
N GLY A 146 3.90 -14.10 6.50
CA GLY A 146 3.53 -13.20 7.59
C GLY A 146 2.95 -11.91 7.04
N ILE A 147 1.82 -11.46 7.58
CA ILE A 147 1.16 -10.23 7.18
C ILE A 147 0.92 -9.34 8.40
N ASN A 148 1.13 -8.04 8.22
CA ASN A 148 0.72 -7.02 9.18
C ASN A 148 -0.48 -6.26 8.62
N MET A 149 -1.56 -6.19 9.40
CA MET A 149 -2.81 -5.55 9.01
C MET A 149 -3.16 -4.37 9.91
N CYS A 150 -3.83 -3.36 9.37
CA CYS A 150 -4.30 -2.18 10.09
C CYS A 150 -5.79 -1.88 9.85
N LEU A 151 -6.37 -1.00 10.68
CA LEU A 151 -7.78 -0.59 10.60
C LEU A 151 -8.07 0.43 9.47
N PRO A 152 -9.30 0.52 8.94
CA PRO A 152 -9.66 1.32 7.76
C PRO A 152 -9.45 2.81 7.92
N ARG A 153 -9.64 3.33 9.14
CA ARG A 153 -9.42 4.75 9.46
C ARG A 153 -7.97 5.18 9.25
N THR A 154 -7.05 4.22 9.15
CA THR A 154 -5.63 4.46 8.96
C THR A 154 -5.20 4.44 7.50
N LYS A 155 -6.14 4.50 6.55
CA LYS A 155 -5.82 4.71 5.13
C LYS A 155 -4.85 5.87 4.91
N ALA A 156 -4.81 6.87 5.80
CA ALA A 156 -3.83 7.96 5.83
C ALA A 156 -2.42 7.54 6.32
N TYR A 157 -2.32 6.64 7.29
CA TYR A 157 -1.06 6.11 7.83
C TYR A 157 -0.39 5.13 6.86
N GLY A 158 -1.19 4.30 6.17
CA GLY A 158 -0.74 3.42 5.09
C GLY A 158 -0.24 4.16 3.84
N LYS A 159 -0.46 5.47 3.71
CA LYS A 159 0.06 6.27 2.59
C LYS A 159 1.59 6.42 2.60
N LYS A 160 2.21 6.08 3.73
CA LYS A 160 3.66 5.96 3.91
C LYS A 160 4.06 4.50 4.14
N ALA A 161 3.36 3.54 3.53
CA ALA A 161 3.81 2.14 3.48
C ALA A 161 5.23 2.13 2.89
N THR A 162 6.20 2.09 3.79
CA THR A 162 7.61 2.01 3.46
C THR A 162 7.83 0.54 3.18
N ILE A 163 8.00 0.18 1.92
CA ILE A 163 8.47 -1.16 1.54
C ILE A 163 9.88 -1.32 2.13
N ARG A 164 9.97 -1.83 3.36
CA ARG A 164 11.21 -2.39 3.88
C ARG A 164 11.35 -3.77 3.25
N LYS A 165 12.04 -3.85 2.11
CA LYS A 165 12.67 -5.11 1.70
C LYS A 165 13.79 -5.42 2.71
N SER A 166 13.47 -6.06 3.83
CA SER A 166 14.51 -6.70 4.63
C SER A 166 14.80 -8.08 4.02
N TRP A 167 15.73 -8.13 3.08
CA TRP A 167 16.45 -9.39 2.85
C TRP A 167 17.31 -9.61 4.10
N ARG A 168 16.87 -10.47 5.03
CA ARG A 168 17.82 -11.06 5.96
C ARG A 168 18.63 -12.05 5.15
N GLU A 169 19.88 -11.71 4.87
CA GLU A 169 20.84 -12.68 4.37
C GLU A 169 20.91 -13.84 5.38
N PRO A 170 20.78 -15.10 4.94
CA PRO A 170 21.04 -16.24 5.80
C PRO A 170 22.54 -16.26 6.14
N LEU A 171 22.86 -16.35 7.44
CA LEU A 171 24.21 -16.67 7.94
C LEU A 171 24.63 -18.08 7.53
#